data_AF-M6ERC6-F1
#
_entry.id   AF-M6ERC6-F1
#
_cell.length_a   1.000
_cell.length_b   1.000
_cell.length_c   1.000
_cell.angle_alpha   90.00
_cell.angle_beta   90.00
_cell.angle_gamma   90.00
#
_symmetry.space_group_name_H-M   'P 1'
#
loop_
_entity.id
_entity.type
_entity.pdbx_description
1 polymer ?
#
loop_
_entity_poly.entity_id
_entity_poly.type
_entity_poly.pdbx_seq_one_letter_code
_entity_poly.pdbx_strand_id
1 'polypeptide(L)'
;MKKLKTSTYYRIPSFRFADLRISATTAFTSLTRFAFTFFLLFLNVSIPSQKTPKEPTLPVEPTVNSDSRNQRGESIKQAGTGVDEKGEKKVKVIFCDGRDVEGFWKNPPFEFKFQHKKNNITYSKSLKIDDISKIKITGWKLKSSNKRKEGIPYRVEPYQIQIISLSGEIFFKEPSPKGEIQQISFSNQFGDTTLFLYWNDLKYENGQWFSGLKPFLGEFREDCHPDVVREIQFPVVN
;
A
#
# COMPACT_ATOMS: atom_id res chain seq x y z
N MET A 1 -41.25 60.98 -32.19
CA MET A 1 -41.96 61.43 -30.98
C MET A 1 -41.66 60.48 -29.81
N LYS A 2 -41.14 61.05 -28.70
CA LYS A 2 -41.34 60.72 -27.25
C LYS A 2 -41.32 59.24 -26.81
N LYS A 3 -40.30 58.79 -26.05
CA LYS A 3 -40.15 58.74 -24.54
C LYS A 3 -40.98 57.58 -23.91
N LEU A 4 -40.58 56.77 -22.91
CA LEU A 4 -39.48 56.70 -21.91
C LEU A 4 -39.54 55.34 -21.15
N LYS A 5 -38.38 54.91 -20.59
CA LYS A 5 -38.11 54.21 -19.29
C LYS A 5 -38.61 52.75 -19.10
N THR A 6 -37.89 51.83 -18.40
CA THR A 6 -36.93 51.99 -17.30
C THR A 6 -35.94 50.81 -17.21
N SER A 7 -34.75 51.11 -16.68
CA SER A 7 -33.61 50.23 -16.39
C SER A 7 -33.61 49.78 -14.92
N THR A 8 -33.15 48.55 -14.63
CA THR A 8 -32.79 48.15 -13.26
C THR A 8 -31.44 47.42 -13.27
N TYR A 9 -30.43 48.11 -12.73
CA TYR A 9 -29.10 47.61 -12.43
C TYR A 9 -29.09 46.93 -11.07
N TYR A 10 -28.47 45.75 -10.95
CA TYR A 10 -28.07 45.21 -9.64
C TYR A 10 -26.64 45.66 -9.33
N ARG A 11 -26.52 46.40 -8.23
CA ARG A 11 -25.27 47.00 -7.72
C ARG A 11 -24.63 46.05 -6.71
N ILE A 12 -23.39 45.69 -6.97
CA ILE A 12 -22.50 44.95 -6.07
C ILE A 12 -22.18 45.85 -4.86
N PRO A 13 -22.31 45.36 -3.61
CA PRO A 13 -21.97 46.16 -2.44
C PRO A 13 -20.45 46.32 -2.32
N SER A 14 -20.00 47.57 -2.41
CA SER A 14 -18.67 48.01 -2.02
C SER A 14 -18.53 47.99 -0.50
N PHE A 15 -17.73 47.07 0.04
CA PHE A 15 -17.30 47.13 1.43
C PHE A 15 -16.22 48.22 1.58
N ARG A 16 -16.52 49.25 2.36
CA ARG A 16 -15.54 50.23 2.82
C ARG A 16 -14.68 49.58 3.90
N PHE A 17 -13.37 49.56 3.69
CA PHE A 17 -12.40 49.36 4.75
C PHE A 17 -12.49 50.55 5.71
N ALA A 18 -12.98 50.30 6.92
CA ALA A 18 -12.82 51.21 8.04
C ALA A 18 -11.42 50.99 8.63
N ASP A 19 -10.68 52.09 8.77
CA ASP A 19 -9.37 52.15 9.39
C ASP A 19 -9.37 51.57 10.81
N LEU A 20 -8.68 50.44 10.99
CA LEU A 20 -8.22 49.96 12.30
C LEU A 20 -6.68 50.06 12.31
N ARG A 21 -6.16 51.26 12.62
CA ARG A 21 -4.76 51.43 12.98
C ARG A 21 -4.55 50.90 14.40
N ILE A 22 -4.19 49.63 14.52
CA ILE A 22 -3.65 49.07 15.76
C ILE A 22 -2.16 49.39 15.79
N SER A 23 -1.76 50.22 16.75
CA SER A 23 -0.35 50.59 17.01
C SER A 23 0.51 49.35 17.22
N ALA A 24 1.46 49.12 16.30
CA ALA A 24 2.43 48.03 16.34
C ALA A 24 3.64 48.30 17.26
N THR A 25 3.48 49.10 18.32
CA THR A 25 4.60 49.56 19.17
C THR A 25 4.54 49.11 20.63
N THR A 26 3.47 48.45 21.08
CA THR A 26 3.35 48.02 22.49
C THR A 26 3.40 46.50 22.72
N ALA A 27 3.37 45.67 21.67
CA ALA A 27 3.37 44.20 21.82
C ALA A 27 4.78 43.55 21.82
N PHE A 28 5.84 44.29 21.47
CA PHE A 28 7.19 43.72 21.30
C PHE A 28 8.04 43.65 22.57
N THR A 29 7.64 44.30 23.66
CA THR A 29 8.43 44.35 24.90
C THR A 29 8.05 43.29 25.93
N SER A 30 6.94 42.56 25.74
CA SER A 30 6.45 41.55 26.69
C SER A 30 6.92 40.13 26.38
N LEU A 31 7.26 39.81 25.13
CA LEU A 31 7.58 38.43 24.72
C LEU A 31 9.06 38.07 24.95
N THR A 32 9.95 39.05 24.93
CA THR A 32 11.40 38.85 25.13
C THR A 32 11.78 38.56 26.58
N ARG A 33 11.00 39.02 27.56
CA ARG A 33 11.24 38.75 28.98
C ARG A 33 10.81 37.33 29.41
N PHE A 34 9.80 36.76 28.76
CA PHE A 34 9.29 35.43 29.09
C PHE A 34 10.20 34.30 28.58
N ALA A 35 10.87 34.51 27.43
CA ALA A 35 11.80 33.55 26.85
C ALA A 35 13.11 33.41 27.67
N PHE A 36 13.55 34.46 28.36
CA PHE A 36 14.80 34.46 29.11
C PHE A 36 14.71 33.68 30.44
N THR A 37 13.55 33.70 31.11
CA THR A 37 13.31 32.93 32.33
C THR A 37 13.12 31.43 32.07
N PHE A 38 12.59 31.04 30.91
CA PHE A 38 12.42 29.63 30.57
C PHE A 38 13.75 28.96 30.21
N PHE A 39 14.69 29.69 29.60
CA PHE A 39 16.01 29.15 29.24
C PHE A 39 16.90 28.85 30.45
N LEU A 40 16.76 29.58 31.56
CA LEU A 40 17.55 29.37 32.77
C LEU A 40 17.11 28.15 33.61
N LEU A 41 15.92 27.58 33.36
CA LEU A 41 15.43 26.40 34.10
C LEU A 41 15.98 25.06 33.56
N PHE A 42 16.58 25.02 32.37
CA PHE A 42 17.08 23.76 31.77
C PHE A 42 18.56 23.46 32.04
N LEU A 43 19.29 24.36 32.73
CA LEU A 43 20.73 24.18 32.96
C LEU A 43 21.09 23.31 34.19
N ASN A 44 20.11 22.73 34.88
CA ASN A 44 20.33 21.90 36.09
C ASN A 44 20.03 20.41 35.89
N VAL A 45 20.36 19.84 34.72
CA VAL A 45 20.34 18.38 34.54
C VAL A 45 21.74 17.84 34.82
N SER A 46 21.96 17.34 36.04
CA SER A 46 23.17 16.58 36.38
C SER A 46 23.21 15.28 35.59
N ILE A 47 24.18 15.16 34.69
CA ILE A 47 24.46 13.94 33.94
C ILE A 47 25.16 12.96 34.90
N PRO A 48 24.61 11.76 35.19
CA PRO A 48 25.33 10.75 35.96
C PRO A 48 26.54 10.23 35.17
N SER A 49 27.68 10.14 35.86
CA SER A 49 28.97 9.68 35.33
C SER A 49 28.86 8.32 34.65
N GLN A 50 29.01 8.29 33.33
CA GLN A 50 29.06 7.08 32.53
C GLN A 50 30.37 6.32 32.84
N LYS A 51 30.26 5.12 33.41
CA LYS A 51 31.41 4.22 33.56
C LYS A 51 31.90 3.83 32.17
N THR A 52 33.20 3.96 31.94
CA THR A 52 33.87 3.56 30.70
C THR A 52 33.64 2.07 30.42
N PRO A 53 33.39 1.68 29.15
CA PRO A 53 33.18 0.28 28.80
C PRO A 53 34.45 -0.54 29.04
N LYS A 54 34.28 -1.72 29.64
CA LYS A 54 35.35 -2.71 29.78
C LYS A 54 35.70 -3.22 28.38
N GLU A 55 36.97 -3.20 28.03
CA GLU A 55 37.48 -3.64 26.72
C GLU A 55 37.02 -5.08 26.42
N PRO A 56 36.49 -5.37 25.21
CA PRO A 56 36.01 -6.70 24.88
C PRO A 56 37.21 -7.65 24.77
N THR A 57 37.26 -8.67 25.62
CA THR A 57 38.16 -9.79 25.41
C THR A 57 37.73 -10.50 24.11
N LEU A 58 38.64 -10.58 23.13
CA LEU A 58 38.41 -11.31 21.89
C LEU A 58 38.08 -12.78 22.19
N PRO A 59 37.07 -13.38 21.52
CA PRO A 59 36.80 -14.80 21.66
C PRO A 59 37.97 -15.61 21.10
N VAL A 60 38.50 -16.52 21.91
CA VAL A 60 39.44 -17.54 21.46
C VAL A 60 38.70 -18.49 20.54
N GLU A 61 39.23 -18.69 19.33
CA GLU A 61 38.70 -19.62 18.34
C GLU A 61 38.76 -21.05 18.90
N PRO A 62 37.64 -21.80 18.97
CA PRO A 62 37.69 -23.18 19.38
C PRO A 62 38.28 -24.04 18.25
N THR A 63 39.38 -24.72 18.58
CA THR A 63 40.01 -25.75 17.75
C THR A 63 38.96 -26.78 17.32
N VAL A 64 38.70 -26.87 16.01
CA VAL A 64 37.82 -27.87 15.40
C VAL A 64 38.52 -29.23 15.47
N ASN A 65 38.19 -30.03 16.50
CA ASN A 65 38.41 -31.46 16.45
C ASN A 65 37.26 -32.08 15.65
N SER A 66 37.60 -32.52 14.43
CA SER A 66 36.81 -33.45 13.66
C SER A 66 36.63 -34.73 14.47
N ASP A 67 35.41 -35.04 14.91
CA ASP A 67 34.90 -36.40 14.81
C ASP A 67 33.38 -36.51 15.03
N SER A 68 32.80 -37.23 14.09
CA SER A 68 31.41 -37.65 13.96
C SER A 68 30.85 -38.38 15.20
N ARG A 69 29.62 -38.03 15.62
CA ARG A 69 28.48 -38.97 15.84
C ARG A 69 27.29 -38.30 16.53
N ASN A 70 26.15 -38.29 15.83
CA ASN A 70 24.75 -38.38 16.30
C ASN A 70 24.34 -37.66 17.60
N GLN A 71 23.66 -36.51 17.47
CA GLN A 71 22.59 -36.12 18.40
C GLN A 71 21.38 -35.51 17.68
N ARG A 72 20.34 -36.35 17.58
CA ARG A 72 18.91 -36.09 17.84
C ARG A 72 18.50 -34.61 18.03
N GLY A 73 17.89 -34.06 16.98
CA GLY A 73 16.75 -33.13 17.03
C GLY A 73 16.73 -32.08 18.13
N GLU A 74 17.53 -31.03 17.99
CA GLU A 74 17.16 -29.72 18.51
C GLU A 74 16.58 -28.91 17.35
N SER A 75 15.29 -28.57 17.47
CA SER A 75 14.65 -27.56 16.63
C SER A 75 15.32 -26.22 16.93
N ILE A 76 16.40 -25.93 16.19
CA ILE A 76 16.86 -24.55 16.02
C ILE A 76 15.66 -23.81 15.47
N LYS A 77 15.07 -22.93 16.29
CA LYS A 77 14.23 -21.84 15.81
C LYS A 77 15.13 -20.97 14.93
N GLN A 78 15.31 -21.38 13.69
CA GLN A 78 15.77 -20.48 12.64
C GLN A 78 14.66 -19.45 12.51
N ALA A 79 14.96 -18.23 12.94
CA ALA A 79 14.23 -17.05 12.50
C ALA A 79 14.40 -16.99 10.98
N GLY A 80 13.51 -17.68 10.27
CA GLY A 80 13.54 -17.77 8.82
C GLY A 80 13.15 -16.41 8.27
N THR A 81 13.90 -15.87 7.33
CA THR A 81 13.65 -14.58 6.68
C THR A 81 12.35 -14.53 5.86
N GLY A 82 11.51 -15.56 5.92
CA GLY A 82 10.34 -15.73 5.06
C GLY A 82 10.72 -15.95 3.59
N VAL A 83 11.98 -16.30 3.33
CA VAL A 83 12.57 -16.45 2.00
C VAL A 83 13.16 -17.86 1.88
N ASP A 84 12.93 -18.54 0.77
CA ASP A 84 13.53 -19.86 0.50
C ASP A 84 14.99 -19.75 0.02
N GLU A 85 15.66 -20.89 -0.18
CA GLU A 85 17.05 -20.94 -0.66
C GLU A 85 17.27 -20.26 -2.02
N LYS A 86 16.19 -19.96 -2.76
CA LYS A 86 16.19 -19.35 -4.09
C LYS A 86 15.83 -17.87 -4.07
N GLY A 87 15.57 -17.28 -2.90
CA GLY A 87 15.14 -15.88 -2.81
C GLY A 87 13.63 -15.68 -3.00
N GLU A 88 12.83 -16.74 -3.03
CA GLU A 88 11.38 -16.70 -3.22
C GLU A 88 10.69 -16.36 -1.90
N LYS A 89 9.69 -15.47 -1.97
CA LYS A 89 9.04 -14.95 -0.77
C LYS A 89 7.85 -15.80 -0.38
N LYS A 90 7.81 -16.26 0.87
CA LYS A 90 6.65 -16.97 1.41
C LYS A 90 5.45 -16.04 1.41
N VAL A 91 4.33 -16.52 0.90
CA VAL A 91 3.06 -15.79 0.83
C VAL A 91 1.88 -16.70 1.16
N LYS A 92 0.84 -16.09 1.71
CA LYS A 92 -0.49 -16.68 1.81
C LYS A 92 -1.42 -15.98 0.83
N VAL A 93 -1.97 -16.72 -0.11
CA VAL A 93 -2.86 -16.21 -1.16
C VAL A 93 -4.29 -16.56 -0.81
N ILE A 94 -5.22 -15.61 -0.94
CA ILE A 94 -6.64 -15.78 -0.66
C ILE A 94 -7.42 -15.51 -1.94
N PHE A 95 -8.27 -16.48 -2.31
CA PHE A 95 -9.16 -16.42 -3.46
C PHE A 95 -10.45 -15.66 -3.14
N CYS A 96 -11.19 -15.29 -4.18
CA CYS A 96 -12.44 -14.55 -4.06
C CYS A 96 -13.54 -15.29 -3.29
N ASP A 97 -13.54 -16.63 -3.35
CA ASP A 97 -14.45 -17.48 -2.57
C ASP A 97 -14.01 -17.72 -1.12
N GLY A 98 -12.86 -17.18 -0.72
CA GLY A 98 -12.32 -17.29 0.64
C GLY A 98 -11.40 -18.49 0.87
N ARG A 99 -11.19 -19.37 -0.11
CA ARG A 99 -10.13 -20.39 -0.02
C ARG A 99 -8.76 -19.71 0.07
N ASP A 100 -7.84 -20.34 0.78
CA ASP A 100 -6.47 -19.88 0.89
C ASP A 100 -5.45 -20.97 0.55
N VAL A 101 -4.27 -20.53 0.10
CA VAL A 101 -3.13 -21.39 -0.19
C VAL A 101 -1.85 -20.72 0.26
N GLU A 102 -0.97 -21.47 0.91
CA GLU A 102 0.37 -21.01 1.31
C GLU A 102 1.43 -21.59 0.38
N GLY A 103 2.46 -20.79 0.10
CA GLY A 103 3.56 -21.18 -0.78
C GLY A 103 4.54 -20.04 -0.97
N PHE A 104 5.28 -20.08 -2.05
CA PHE A 104 6.32 -19.11 -2.40
C PHE A 104 5.95 -18.38 -3.68
N TRP A 105 6.08 -17.05 -3.67
CA TRP A 105 5.98 -16.23 -4.86
C TRP A 105 7.33 -16.22 -5.57
N LYS A 106 7.38 -16.84 -6.75
CA LYS A 106 8.54 -16.88 -7.64
C LYS A 106 8.72 -15.56 -8.36
N ASN A 107 9.94 -15.03 -8.35
CA ASN A 107 10.33 -13.80 -9.04
C ASN A 107 9.38 -12.61 -8.76
N PRO A 108 9.12 -12.27 -7.49
CA PRO A 108 8.27 -11.14 -7.19
C PRO A 108 8.94 -9.82 -7.59
N PRO A 109 8.17 -8.75 -7.85
CA PRO A 109 8.75 -7.43 -8.09
C PRO A 109 9.48 -6.95 -6.82
N PHE A 110 10.70 -6.41 -6.99
CA PHE A 110 11.51 -5.91 -5.87
C PHE A 110 10.85 -4.72 -5.15
N GLU A 111 10.21 -3.83 -5.90
CA GLU A 111 9.54 -2.66 -5.38
C GLU A 111 8.26 -2.35 -6.16
N PHE A 112 7.28 -1.76 -5.47
CA PHE A 112 6.08 -1.21 -6.06
C PHE A 112 6.20 0.30 -6.10
N LYS A 113 6.04 0.87 -7.30
CA LYS A 113 6.00 2.33 -7.50
C LYS A 113 4.55 2.82 -7.49
N PHE A 114 4.33 3.88 -6.72
CA PHE A 114 3.05 4.56 -6.57
C PHE A 114 3.21 6.00 -7.05
N GLN A 115 2.32 6.42 -7.93
CA GLN A 115 2.21 7.81 -8.34
C GLN A 115 0.91 8.36 -7.80
N HIS A 116 0.96 9.46 -7.05
CA HIS A 116 -0.23 10.16 -6.59
C HIS A 116 -0.17 11.63 -7.01
N LYS A 117 -1.30 12.13 -7.51
CA LYS A 117 -1.43 13.52 -7.94
C LYS A 117 -2.12 14.32 -6.83
N LYS A 118 -1.43 15.31 -6.26
CA LYS A 118 -2.00 16.24 -5.27
C LYS A 118 -1.70 17.67 -5.72
N ASN A 119 -2.72 18.50 -5.85
CA ASN A 119 -2.60 19.90 -6.30
C ASN A 119 -1.84 20.06 -7.62
N ASN A 120 -2.10 19.18 -8.59
CA ASN A 120 -1.41 19.14 -9.89
C ASN A 120 0.10 18.78 -9.85
N ILE A 121 0.62 18.37 -8.69
CA ILE A 121 1.98 17.83 -8.52
C ILE A 121 1.88 16.30 -8.42
N THR A 122 2.69 15.60 -9.22
CA THR A 122 2.79 14.14 -9.17
C THR A 122 3.93 13.74 -8.23
N TYR A 123 3.58 13.05 -7.16
CA TYR A 123 4.52 12.49 -6.21
C TYR A 123 4.71 11.01 -6.49
N SER A 124 5.95 10.55 -6.49
CA SER A 124 6.30 9.14 -6.65
C SER A 124 6.84 8.59 -5.33
N LYS A 125 6.26 7.51 -4.82
CA LYS A 125 6.80 6.74 -3.69
C LYS A 125 7.10 5.33 -4.19
N SER A 126 8.24 4.78 -3.79
CA SER A 126 8.55 3.35 -3.96
C SER A 126 8.40 2.65 -2.61
N LEU A 127 7.82 1.47 -2.60
CA LEU A 127 7.76 0.59 -1.43
C LEU A 127 8.40 -0.74 -1.79
N LYS A 128 9.37 -1.19 -1.00
CA LYS A 128 9.99 -2.50 -1.20
C LYS A 128 8.99 -3.59 -0.82
N ILE A 129 9.07 -4.75 -1.48
CA ILE A 129 8.23 -5.90 -1.12
C ILE A 129 8.46 -6.39 0.31
N ASP A 130 9.63 -6.08 0.89
CA ASP A 130 9.96 -6.38 2.28
C ASP A 130 9.21 -5.54 3.30
N ASP A 131 8.73 -4.36 2.89
CA ASP A 131 7.97 -3.47 3.74
C ASP A 131 6.45 -3.66 3.60
N ILE A 132 6.01 -4.63 2.78
CA ILE A 132 4.60 -4.90 2.50
C ILE A 132 4.08 -6.02 3.39
N SER A 133 2.97 -5.77 4.08
CA SER A 133 2.25 -6.79 4.84
C SER A 133 1.20 -7.49 3.97
N LYS A 134 0.53 -6.76 3.09
CA LYS A 134 -0.62 -7.26 2.33
C LYS A 134 -0.86 -6.49 1.04
N ILE A 135 -1.19 -7.21 -0.03
CA ILE A 135 -1.75 -6.66 -1.27
C ILE A 135 -3.18 -7.15 -1.39
N LYS A 136 -4.14 -6.25 -1.55
CA LYS A 136 -5.56 -6.55 -1.62
C LYS A 136 -6.20 -5.90 -2.83
N ILE A 137 -6.96 -6.67 -3.59
CA ILE A 137 -7.78 -6.16 -4.68
C ILE A 137 -9.18 -5.91 -4.14
N THR A 138 -9.64 -4.68 -4.33
CA THR A 138 -10.97 -4.24 -3.86
C THR A 138 -11.95 -3.98 -4.99
N GLY A 139 -11.45 -3.85 -6.22
CA GLY A 139 -12.30 -3.63 -7.39
C GLY A 139 -11.57 -3.95 -8.69
N TRP A 140 -12.36 -4.41 -9.66
CA TRP A 140 -11.90 -4.79 -10.99
C TRP A 140 -12.60 -3.97 -12.06
N LYS A 141 -11.86 -3.55 -13.08
CA LYS A 141 -12.37 -2.84 -14.25
C LYS A 141 -12.71 -3.82 -15.36
N LEU A 142 -13.88 -3.64 -15.96
CA LEU A 142 -14.33 -4.40 -17.11
C LEU A 142 -13.80 -3.78 -18.41
N LYS A 143 -13.15 -4.58 -19.24
CA LYS A 143 -12.73 -4.23 -20.61
C LYS A 143 -13.52 -5.07 -21.62
N SER A 144 -14.50 -4.45 -22.27
CA SER A 144 -15.30 -5.09 -23.32
C SER A 144 -14.46 -5.35 -24.57
N SER A 145 -14.68 -6.51 -25.17
CA SER A 145 -14.21 -6.84 -26.52
C SER A 145 -15.38 -6.81 -27.52
N ASN A 146 -15.10 -7.08 -28.79
CA ASN A 146 -16.11 -7.09 -29.86
C ASN A 146 -17.27 -8.05 -29.54
N LYS A 147 -18.51 -7.59 -29.75
CA LYS A 147 -19.73 -8.38 -29.56
C LYS A 147 -19.70 -9.64 -30.44
N ARG A 148 -20.08 -10.77 -29.87
CA ARG A 148 -20.24 -12.07 -30.53
C ARG A 148 -21.71 -12.48 -30.56
N LYS A 149 -22.01 -13.60 -31.22
CA LYS A 149 -23.39 -14.14 -31.29
C LYS A 149 -23.91 -14.52 -29.91
N GLU A 150 -23.04 -15.00 -29.05
CA GLU A 150 -23.39 -15.47 -27.70
C GLU A 150 -23.52 -14.31 -26.69
N GLY A 151 -22.89 -13.17 -26.95
CA GLY A 151 -22.87 -12.04 -26.02
C GLY A 151 -21.64 -11.15 -26.19
N ILE A 152 -21.36 -10.32 -25.18
CA ILE A 152 -20.20 -9.43 -25.15
C ILE A 152 -19.14 -10.04 -24.22
N PRO A 153 -17.96 -10.43 -24.73
CA PRO A 153 -16.87 -10.88 -23.90
C PRO A 153 -16.20 -9.70 -23.18
N TYR A 154 -15.87 -9.91 -21.91
CA TYR A 154 -15.18 -8.95 -21.06
C TYR A 154 -13.92 -9.58 -20.46
N ARG A 155 -12.83 -8.81 -20.47
CA ARG A 155 -11.65 -9.07 -19.63
C ARG A 155 -11.78 -8.21 -18.38
N VAL A 156 -11.76 -8.83 -17.21
CA VAL A 156 -11.99 -8.16 -15.93
C VAL A 156 -10.68 -8.09 -15.17
N GLU A 157 -10.10 -6.89 -15.07
CA GLU A 157 -8.74 -6.67 -14.60
C GLU A 157 -8.70 -5.92 -13.26
N PRO A 158 -7.73 -6.21 -12.37
CA PRO A 158 -7.54 -5.45 -11.14
C PRO A 158 -7.43 -3.95 -11.39
N TYR A 159 -8.16 -3.14 -10.63
CA TYR A 159 -8.12 -1.68 -10.74
C TYR A 159 -7.89 -1.00 -9.39
N GLN A 160 -8.67 -1.34 -8.36
CA GLN A 160 -8.52 -0.75 -7.03
C GLN A 160 -7.63 -1.66 -6.18
N ILE A 161 -6.31 -1.46 -6.28
CA ILE A 161 -5.31 -2.27 -5.60
C ILE A 161 -4.82 -1.51 -4.35
N GLN A 162 -5.03 -2.11 -3.19
CA GLN A 162 -4.54 -1.62 -1.91
C GLN A 162 -3.28 -2.37 -1.53
N ILE A 163 -2.21 -1.64 -1.25
CA ILE A 163 -0.96 -2.18 -0.71
C ILE A 163 -0.81 -1.63 0.70
N ILE A 164 -0.74 -2.54 1.67
CA ILE A 164 -0.66 -2.21 3.09
C ILE A 164 0.75 -2.53 3.54
N SER A 165 1.43 -1.56 4.14
CA SER A 165 2.78 -1.76 4.67
C SER A 165 2.76 -2.54 5.99
N LEU A 166 3.94 -2.99 6.44
CA LEU A 166 4.13 -3.50 7.80
C LEU A 166 3.83 -2.44 8.87
N SER A 167 4.04 -1.15 8.56
CA SER A 167 3.68 -0.02 9.43
C SER A 167 2.17 0.27 9.47
N GLY A 168 1.37 -0.39 8.64
CA GLY A 168 -0.09 -0.18 8.54
C GLY A 168 -0.52 0.97 7.63
N GLU A 169 0.42 1.62 6.92
CA GLU A 169 0.09 2.62 5.90
C GLU A 169 -0.61 1.94 4.71
N ILE A 170 -1.65 2.58 4.16
CA ILE A 170 -2.39 2.07 2.99
C ILE A 170 -2.05 2.91 1.77
N PHE A 171 -1.58 2.25 0.72
CA PHE A 171 -1.27 2.84 -0.57
C PHE A 171 -2.25 2.32 -1.62
N PHE A 172 -2.83 3.23 -2.40
CA PHE A 172 -3.65 2.88 -3.55
C PHE A 172 -2.77 2.89 -4.81
N LYS A 173 -2.76 1.77 -5.54
CA LYS A 173 -2.05 1.64 -6.81
C LYS A 173 -3.07 1.51 -7.94
N GLU A 174 -3.00 2.43 -8.89
CA GLU A 174 -3.69 2.29 -10.16
C GLU A 174 -3.02 1.18 -11.00
N PRO A 175 -3.79 0.48 -11.87
CA PRO A 175 -3.25 -0.58 -12.68
C PRO A 175 -2.12 -0.05 -13.57
N SER A 176 -0.95 -0.68 -13.44
CA SER A 176 0.20 -0.36 -14.28
C SER A 176 -0.09 -0.79 -15.72
N PRO A 177 0.24 0.03 -16.73
CA PRO A 177 0.15 -0.39 -18.14
C PRO A 177 1.04 -1.61 -18.43
N LYS A 178 2.03 -1.90 -17.59
CA LYS A 178 2.92 -3.07 -17.68
C LYS A 178 2.31 -4.35 -17.10
N GLY A 179 1.13 -4.29 -16.47
CA GLY A 179 0.45 -5.48 -15.95
C GLY A 179 1.11 -6.12 -14.72
N GLU A 180 1.88 -5.36 -13.94
CA GLU A 180 2.61 -5.83 -12.74
C GLU A 180 1.74 -6.61 -11.73
N ILE A 181 0.43 -6.37 -11.70
CA ILE A 181 -0.52 -7.02 -10.78
C ILE A 181 -1.64 -7.63 -11.62
N GLN A 182 -1.31 -8.64 -12.41
CA GLN A 182 -2.27 -9.45 -13.18
C GLN A 182 -2.19 -10.94 -12.84
N GLN A 183 -0.99 -11.43 -12.55
CA GLN A 183 -0.76 -12.83 -12.20
C GLN A 183 0.47 -12.94 -11.29
N ILE A 184 0.55 -14.03 -10.55
CA ILE A 184 1.73 -14.38 -9.76
C ILE A 184 2.16 -15.80 -10.09
N SER A 185 3.48 -16.01 -10.17
CA SER A 185 4.07 -17.34 -10.25
C SER A 185 4.19 -17.89 -8.84
N PHE A 186 3.51 -18.99 -8.56
CA PHE A 186 3.34 -19.54 -7.22
C PHE A 186 3.85 -20.98 -7.17
N SER A 187 4.52 -21.33 -6.08
CA SER A 187 5.08 -22.67 -5.86
C SER A 187 4.75 -23.18 -4.47
N ASN A 188 4.36 -24.45 -4.36
CA ASN A 188 4.16 -25.12 -3.09
C ASN A 188 4.55 -26.61 -3.18
N GLN A 189 4.24 -27.39 -2.13
CA GLN A 189 4.53 -28.83 -2.09
C GLN A 189 3.88 -29.65 -3.22
N PHE A 190 2.84 -29.12 -3.88
CA PHE A 190 2.15 -29.78 -4.98
C PHE A 190 2.70 -29.39 -6.36
N GLY A 191 3.65 -28.45 -6.42
CA GLY A 191 4.33 -28.02 -7.64
C GLY A 191 4.15 -26.53 -7.93
N ASP A 192 4.37 -26.19 -9.20
CA ASP A 192 4.39 -24.83 -9.70
C ASP A 192 3.11 -24.50 -10.45
N THR A 193 2.56 -23.31 -10.21
CA THR A 193 1.35 -22.82 -10.87
C THR A 193 1.38 -21.32 -11.08
N THR A 194 0.50 -20.82 -11.94
CA THR A 194 0.27 -19.39 -12.12
C THR A 194 -1.11 -19.06 -11.56
N LEU A 195 -1.17 -18.14 -10.60
CA LEU A 195 -2.43 -17.67 -10.04
C LEU A 195 -2.80 -16.33 -10.69
N PHE A 196 -4.05 -16.21 -11.12
CA PHE A 196 -4.54 -15.05 -11.83
C PHE A 196 -5.31 -14.10 -10.91
N LEU A 197 -5.06 -12.80 -11.08
CA LEU A 197 -5.77 -11.72 -10.40
C LEU A 197 -6.86 -11.13 -11.32
N TYR A 198 -6.95 -11.59 -12.57
CA TYR A 198 -7.95 -11.22 -13.57
C TYR A 198 -8.73 -12.46 -14.03
N TRP A 199 -9.87 -12.25 -14.70
CA TRP A 199 -10.57 -13.32 -15.41
C TRP A 199 -11.20 -12.81 -16.71
N ASN A 200 -11.65 -13.74 -17.54
CA ASN A 200 -12.49 -13.44 -18.70
C ASN A 200 -13.90 -13.95 -18.44
N ASP A 201 -14.89 -13.19 -18.87
CA ASP A 201 -16.30 -13.53 -18.68
C ASP A 201 -17.11 -13.13 -19.90
N LEU A 202 -18.28 -13.73 -20.07
CA LEU A 202 -19.21 -13.43 -21.16
C LEU A 202 -20.50 -12.87 -20.57
N LYS A 203 -20.90 -11.68 -21.02
CA LYS A 203 -22.20 -11.09 -20.70
C LYS A 203 -23.19 -11.43 -21.81
N TYR A 204 -24.21 -12.21 -21.48
CA TYR A 204 -25.32 -12.53 -22.38
C TYR A 204 -26.22 -11.32 -22.63
N GLU A 205 -27.05 -11.39 -23.67
CA GLU A 205 -27.99 -10.31 -24.01
C GLU A 205 -29.06 -10.07 -22.93
N ASN A 206 -29.40 -11.10 -22.15
CA ASN A 206 -30.27 -11.01 -20.99
C ASN A 206 -29.61 -10.36 -19.76
N GLY A 207 -28.32 -9.97 -19.86
CA GLY A 207 -27.56 -9.35 -18.78
C GLY A 207 -26.92 -10.31 -17.78
N GLN A 208 -27.10 -11.62 -17.93
CA GLN A 208 -26.44 -12.64 -17.10
C GLN A 208 -24.98 -12.82 -17.50
N TRP A 209 -24.16 -13.23 -16.53
CA TRP A 209 -22.75 -13.58 -16.72
C TRP A 209 -22.57 -15.08 -16.84
N PHE A 210 -21.67 -15.53 -17.72
CA PHE A 210 -21.32 -16.94 -17.86
C PHE A 210 -20.77 -17.54 -16.56
N SER A 211 -19.99 -16.76 -15.81
CA SER A 211 -19.50 -17.13 -14.48
C SER A 211 -20.59 -17.38 -13.42
N GLY A 212 -21.84 -17.01 -13.70
CA GLY A 212 -22.92 -17.03 -12.70
C GLY A 212 -22.82 -15.90 -11.67
N LEU A 213 -21.89 -14.95 -11.85
CA LEU A 213 -21.82 -13.76 -11.01
C LEU A 213 -23.08 -12.90 -11.17
N LYS A 214 -23.37 -12.09 -10.14
CA LYS A 214 -24.56 -11.23 -10.13
C LYS A 214 -24.55 -10.29 -11.33
N PRO A 215 -25.74 -10.02 -11.93
CA PRO A 215 -25.84 -9.00 -12.96
C PRO A 215 -25.27 -7.67 -12.47
N PHE A 216 -24.48 -7.04 -13.32
CA PHE A 216 -23.75 -5.82 -12.98
C PHE A 216 -23.87 -4.79 -14.11
N LEU A 217 -24.03 -3.52 -13.73
CA LEU A 217 -24.08 -2.35 -14.59
C LEU A 217 -23.03 -1.35 -14.11
N GLY A 218 -22.07 -1.02 -14.97
CA GLY A 218 -20.99 -0.08 -14.67
C GLY A 218 -19.65 -0.52 -15.27
N GLU A 219 -18.60 0.24 -14.97
CA GLU A 219 -17.23 -0.08 -15.40
C GLU A 219 -16.42 -0.87 -14.37
N PHE A 220 -16.78 -0.80 -13.08
CA PHE A 220 -16.02 -1.36 -11.97
C PHE A 220 -16.88 -2.23 -11.08
N ARG A 221 -16.45 -3.47 -10.84
CA ARG A 221 -17.15 -4.41 -9.94
C ARG A 221 -16.28 -4.79 -8.75
N GLU A 222 -16.92 -5.03 -7.61
CA GLU A 222 -16.27 -5.44 -6.36
C GLU A 222 -16.36 -6.96 -6.12
N ASP A 223 -17.31 -7.64 -6.76
CA ASP A 223 -17.42 -9.09 -6.77
C ASP A 223 -16.49 -9.68 -7.84
N CYS A 224 -16.03 -10.90 -7.60
CA CYS A 224 -15.02 -11.53 -8.43
C CYS A 224 -15.24 -13.04 -8.54
N HIS A 225 -14.69 -13.62 -9.61
CA HIS A 225 -14.79 -15.05 -9.89
C HIS A 225 -14.10 -15.88 -8.79
N PRO A 226 -14.68 -17.01 -8.33
CA PRO A 226 -14.15 -17.82 -7.22
C PRO A 226 -12.65 -18.09 -7.27
N ASP A 227 -12.13 -18.51 -8.43
CA ASP A 227 -10.72 -18.88 -8.62
C ASP A 227 -9.74 -17.70 -8.82
N VAL A 228 -10.21 -16.46 -8.69
CA VAL A 228 -9.35 -15.28 -8.83
C VAL A 228 -8.74 -14.91 -7.49
N VAL A 229 -7.45 -14.55 -7.49
CA VAL A 229 -6.75 -14.07 -6.31
C VAL A 229 -7.27 -12.69 -5.90
N ARG A 230 -7.73 -12.59 -4.66
CA ARG A 230 -8.23 -11.35 -4.06
C ARG A 230 -7.19 -10.68 -3.18
N GLU A 231 -6.41 -11.48 -2.45
CA GLU A 231 -5.47 -10.97 -1.45
C GLU A 231 -4.20 -11.82 -1.40
N ILE A 232 -3.06 -11.16 -1.24
CA ILE A 232 -1.75 -11.76 -1.02
C ILE A 232 -1.22 -11.21 0.29
N GLN A 233 -0.95 -12.08 1.25
CA GLN A 233 -0.43 -11.74 2.57
C GLN A 233 1.02 -12.19 2.66
N PHE A 234 1.85 -11.34 3.25
CA PHE A 234 3.24 -11.63 3.57
C PHE A 234 3.34 -11.95 5.07
N PRO A 235 3.44 -13.23 5.46
CA PRO A 235 3.58 -13.59 6.86
C PRO A 235 4.89 -13.03 7.42
N VAL A 236 4.79 -12.32 8.54
CA VAL A 236 5.97 -11.88 9.31
C VAL A 236 6.46 -13.11 10.09
N VAL A 237 7.68 -13.54 9.80
CA VAL A 237 8.32 -14.59 10.60
C VAL A 237 8.94 -13.92 11.81
N ASN A 238 8.38 -14.20 12.99
CA ASN A 238 8.92 -13.78 14.28
C ASN A 238 9.91 -14.80 14.83
#